data_AF-A0AAW1BYF5-F1
#
_entry.id   AF-A0AAW1BYF5-F1
#
_cell.length_a   1.000
_cell.length_b   1.000
_cell.length_c   1.000
_cell.angle_alpha   90.00
_cell.angle_beta   90.00
_cell.angle_gamma   90.00
#
_symmetry.space_group_name_H-M   'P 1'
#
loop_
_entity.id
_entity.type
_entity.pdbx_description
1 polymer ?
#
loop_
_entity_poly.entity_id
_entity_poly.type
_entity_poly.pdbx_seq_one_letter_code
_entity_poly.pdbx_strand_id
1 'polypeptide(L)'
;MELELETEALLQEAHESIEAARTYCRELQQRLKGLHLARQQIKNSAAHTREVLEQHFSNLKGTLKKLLDERLASLLQEVDSIEQESIKPLDECQKLIEQGVGTANELLQEGESAIGGITRDNSEKLCSFTKKALHIQLDSLPEVPPLVDVASLSAQWDDSFFTIMKSYIFSHGTVASRPPIQIEELIEKPGGILVRWCKVDEDFTPQDYRLQYRKSTTCHFEDAYIGSDTEFTVLHIDPNIDYQFKVCARGDGRQEWSPWSVSQTGRSTLVPHEWAPGMEGYSLSSRRNIALRNDSQAGGVLYSKAPTYHCGQTLTFRIETLGQPDRKDSIGVCVEQLKGYDSLQRDKAVCISTNGAVFVNGKEMTNQLPAVTSGSAVTFDMETVNLGPCNNNGGNFKLRVTISSNNREVVFDWVLDQCCGSLYFGCSFSYPGWKVLVF
;
A
#
# COMPACT_ATOMS: atom_id res chain seq x y z
N MET A 1 53.19 -39.13 -42.81
CA MET A 1 51.79 -39.43 -43.11
C MET A 1 50.99 -39.83 -41.87
N GLU A 2 51.18 -41.00 -41.22
CA GLU A 2 50.48 -41.29 -39.93
C GLU A 2 50.88 -40.32 -38.80
N LEU A 3 52.18 -40.04 -38.65
CA LEU A 3 52.71 -39.07 -37.68
C LEU A 3 52.26 -37.61 -37.92
N GLU A 4 51.91 -37.25 -39.16
CA GLU A 4 51.44 -35.90 -39.52
C GLU A 4 49.95 -35.73 -39.21
N LEU A 5 49.14 -36.77 -39.44
CA LEU A 5 47.72 -36.80 -39.06
C LEU A 5 47.53 -36.78 -37.54
N GLU A 6 48.41 -37.47 -36.79
CA GLU A 6 48.39 -37.47 -35.33
C GLU A 6 48.79 -36.10 -34.74
N THR A 7 49.75 -35.41 -35.36
CA THR A 7 50.11 -34.04 -34.95
C THR A 7 49.02 -33.02 -35.29
N GLU A 8 48.32 -33.17 -36.41
CA GLU A 8 47.19 -32.31 -36.78
C GLU A 8 45.98 -32.50 -35.85
N ALA A 9 45.68 -33.73 -35.44
CA ALA A 9 44.64 -34.02 -34.44
C ALA A 9 44.96 -33.42 -33.06
N LEU A 10 46.22 -33.55 -32.60
CA LEU A 10 46.67 -32.96 -31.35
C LEU A 10 46.65 -31.42 -31.38
N LEU A 11 46.94 -30.81 -32.53
CA LEU A 11 46.81 -29.36 -32.72
C LEU A 11 45.36 -28.89 -32.63
N GLN A 12 44.43 -29.62 -33.25
CA GLN A 12 43.00 -29.33 -33.20
C GLN A 12 42.46 -29.45 -31.76
N GLU A 13 42.82 -30.52 -31.04
CA GLU A 13 42.44 -30.71 -29.63
C GLU A 13 43.01 -29.59 -28.73
N ALA A 14 44.25 -29.17 -28.98
CA ALA A 14 44.85 -28.04 -28.27
C ALA A 14 44.12 -26.72 -28.56
N HIS A 15 43.67 -26.49 -29.80
CA HIS A 15 42.87 -25.32 -30.17
C HIS A 15 41.51 -25.29 -29.46
N GLU A 16 40.79 -26.41 -29.45
CA GLU A 16 39.50 -26.54 -28.75
C GLU A 16 39.67 -26.35 -27.24
N SER A 17 40.73 -26.93 -26.65
CA SER A 17 41.07 -26.76 -25.24
C SER A 17 41.39 -25.31 -24.88
N ILE A 18 42.12 -24.58 -25.75
CA ILE A 18 42.40 -23.15 -25.57
C ILE A 18 41.11 -22.32 -25.63
N GLU A 19 40.19 -22.64 -26.55
CA GLU A 19 38.92 -21.94 -26.66
C GLU A 19 38.00 -22.20 -25.46
N ALA A 20 37.91 -23.45 -25.00
CA ALA A 20 37.22 -23.82 -23.77
C ALA A 20 37.80 -23.08 -22.55
N ALA A 21 39.13 -23.04 -22.41
CA ALA A 21 39.80 -22.31 -21.34
C ALA A 21 39.52 -20.80 -21.39
N ARG A 22 39.48 -20.19 -22.59
CA ARG A 22 39.11 -18.77 -22.76
C ARG A 22 37.67 -18.50 -22.35
N THR A 23 36.74 -19.39 -22.71
CA THR A 23 35.33 -19.27 -22.30
C THR A 23 35.17 -19.42 -20.80
N TYR A 24 35.82 -20.42 -20.20
CA TYR A 24 35.83 -20.62 -18.75
C TYR A 24 36.41 -19.42 -18.00
N CYS A 25 37.52 -18.83 -18.48
CA CYS A 25 38.09 -17.61 -17.91
C CYS A 25 37.11 -16.42 -17.96
N ARG A 26 36.37 -16.25 -19.07
CA ARG A 26 35.35 -15.20 -19.20
C ARG A 26 34.21 -15.40 -18.20
N GLU A 27 33.72 -16.63 -18.06
CA GLU A 27 32.67 -16.97 -17.10
C GLU A 27 33.12 -16.74 -15.64
N LEU A 28 34.35 -17.15 -15.29
CA LEU A 28 34.90 -16.90 -13.97
C LEU A 28 35.03 -15.40 -13.67
N GLN A 29 35.48 -14.60 -14.63
CA GLN A 29 35.53 -13.14 -14.49
C GLN A 29 34.13 -12.54 -14.30
N GLN A 30 33.12 -13.05 -15.01
CA GLN A 30 31.74 -12.61 -14.84
C GLN A 30 31.19 -12.98 -13.46
N ARG A 31 31.44 -14.21 -12.98
CA ARG A 31 31.06 -14.64 -11.62
C ARG A 31 31.76 -13.81 -10.54
N LEU A 32 33.03 -13.46 -10.75
CA LEU A 32 33.79 -12.60 -9.85
C LEU A 32 33.16 -11.20 -9.78
N LYS A 33 32.80 -10.59 -10.91
CA LYS A 33 32.05 -9.33 -10.94
C LYS A 33 30.72 -9.44 -10.18
N GLY A 34 29.96 -10.52 -10.37
CA GLY A 34 28.74 -10.78 -9.62
C GLY A 34 28.97 -10.85 -8.11
N LEU A 35 30.04 -11.51 -7.66
CA LEU A 35 30.42 -11.58 -6.26
C LEU A 35 30.78 -10.20 -5.68
N HIS A 36 31.45 -9.35 -6.44
CA HIS A 36 31.75 -7.97 -6.04
C HIS A 36 30.47 -7.15 -5.84
N LEU A 37 29.51 -7.27 -6.76
CA LEU A 37 28.20 -6.61 -6.65
C LEU A 37 27.42 -7.11 -5.42
N ALA A 38 27.39 -8.42 -5.18
CA ALA A 38 26.73 -9.00 -4.01
C ALA A 38 27.34 -8.48 -2.69
N ARG A 39 28.68 -8.37 -2.63
CA ARG A 39 29.37 -7.76 -1.47
C ARG A 39 29.01 -6.30 -1.29
N GLN A 40 28.93 -5.53 -2.37
CA GLN A 40 28.56 -4.12 -2.32
C GLN A 40 27.10 -3.94 -1.87
N GLN A 41 26.19 -4.78 -2.34
CA GLN A 41 24.80 -4.80 -1.91
C GLN A 41 24.66 -5.03 -0.40
N ILE A 42 25.39 -6.01 0.16
CA ILE A 42 25.37 -6.26 1.62
C ILE A 42 25.91 -5.06 2.39
N LYS A 43 27.03 -4.47 1.94
CA LYS A 43 27.61 -3.30 2.61
C LYS A 43 26.67 -2.10 2.59
N ASN A 44 26.08 -1.79 1.43
CA ASN A 44 25.17 -0.66 1.27
C ASN A 44 23.88 -0.86 2.07
N SER A 45 23.26 -2.04 1.99
CA SER A 45 22.06 -2.36 2.75
C SER A 45 22.31 -2.34 4.26
N ALA A 46 23.44 -2.83 4.73
CA ALA A 46 23.81 -2.76 6.15
C ALA A 46 24.06 -1.33 6.62
N ALA A 47 24.75 -0.50 5.82
CA ALA A 47 24.96 0.92 6.15
C ALA A 47 23.62 1.67 6.26
N HIS A 48 22.76 1.50 5.26
CA HIS A 48 21.43 2.11 5.25
C HIS A 48 20.55 1.63 6.42
N THR A 49 20.56 0.32 6.70
CA THR A 49 19.78 -0.25 7.83
C THR A 49 20.24 0.31 9.17
N ARG A 50 21.57 0.50 9.36
CA ARG A 50 22.09 1.13 10.59
C ARG A 50 21.59 2.56 10.73
N GLU A 51 21.68 3.37 9.68
CA GLU A 51 21.20 4.76 9.68
C GLU A 51 19.71 4.84 10.02
N VAL A 52 18.88 3.99 9.39
CA VAL A 52 17.44 3.92 9.65
C VAL A 52 17.14 3.52 11.11
N LEU A 53 17.85 2.51 11.64
CA LEU A 53 17.70 2.09 13.05
C LEU A 53 18.11 3.20 14.02
N GLU A 54 19.25 3.84 13.79
CA GLU A 54 19.74 4.95 14.62
C GLU A 54 18.75 6.11 14.62
N GLN A 55 18.24 6.49 13.45
CA GLN A 55 17.24 7.55 13.32
C GLN A 55 15.92 7.18 14.03
N HIS A 56 15.44 5.94 13.84
CA HIS A 56 14.21 5.46 14.47
C HIS A 56 14.30 5.51 15.99
N PHE A 57 15.37 4.95 16.57
CA PHE A 57 15.55 4.95 18.03
C PHE A 57 15.86 6.34 18.59
N SER A 58 16.49 7.23 17.81
CA SER A 58 16.64 8.64 18.18
C SER A 58 15.28 9.33 18.31
N ASN A 59 14.41 9.15 17.31
CA ASN A 59 13.05 9.69 17.32
C ASN A 59 12.23 9.12 18.49
N LEU A 60 12.27 7.78 18.69
CA LEU A 60 11.56 7.11 19.77
C LEU A 60 11.98 7.64 21.16
N LYS A 61 13.30 7.82 21.38
CA LYS A 61 13.82 8.42 22.62
C LYS A 61 13.29 9.84 22.81
N GLY A 62 13.28 10.65 21.75
CA GLY A 62 12.74 12.01 21.78
C GLY A 62 11.26 12.04 22.17
N THR A 63 10.44 11.17 21.56
CA THR A 63 9.01 11.05 21.87
C THR A 63 8.76 10.56 23.29
N LEU A 64 9.44 9.48 23.73
CA LEU A 64 9.29 8.96 25.09
C LEU A 64 9.68 9.99 26.14
N LYS A 65 10.80 10.71 25.93
CA LYS A 65 11.21 11.79 26.83
C LYS A 65 10.13 12.86 26.93
N LYS A 66 9.61 13.34 25.79
CA LYS A 66 8.57 14.37 25.77
C LYS A 66 7.32 13.93 26.55
N LEU A 67 6.85 12.70 26.35
CA LEU A 67 5.67 12.18 27.05
C LEU A 67 5.89 12.05 28.56
N LEU A 68 7.10 11.66 28.98
CA LEU A 68 7.46 11.60 30.40
C LEU A 68 7.52 13.00 31.03
N ASP A 69 8.11 13.97 30.33
CA ASP A 69 8.18 15.37 30.76
C ASP A 69 6.76 15.97 30.87
N GLU A 70 5.88 15.72 29.91
CA GLU A 70 4.47 16.14 29.94
C GLU A 70 3.71 15.52 31.11
N ARG A 71 3.92 14.22 31.39
CA ARG A 71 3.28 13.55 32.52
C ARG A 71 3.75 14.10 33.85
N LEU A 72 5.06 14.37 34.00
CA LEU A 72 5.61 14.97 35.19
C LEU A 72 5.02 16.37 35.43
N ALA A 73 4.96 17.21 34.39
CA ALA A 73 4.38 18.55 34.49
C ALA A 73 2.91 18.50 34.94
N SER A 74 2.13 17.54 34.41
CA SER A 74 0.74 17.33 34.83
C SER A 74 0.61 16.94 36.30
N LEU A 75 1.48 16.06 36.82
CA LEU A 75 1.46 15.66 38.23
C LEU A 75 1.88 16.79 39.17
N LEU A 76 2.87 17.60 38.77
CA LEU A 76 3.29 18.78 39.53
C LEU A 76 2.17 19.82 39.58
N GLN A 77 1.45 20.03 38.48
CA GLN A 77 0.30 20.92 38.47
C GLN A 77 -0.83 20.44 39.40
N GLU A 78 -1.04 19.13 39.51
CA GLU A 78 -2.01 18.54 40.44
C GLU A 78 -1.60 18.80 41.90
N VAL A 79 -0.30 18.64 42.21
CA VAL A 79 0.28 18.99 43.52
C VAL A 79 0.06 20.47 43.84
N ASP A 80 0.43 21.37 42.93
CA ASP A 80 0.26 22.81 43.11
C ASP A 80 -1.21 23.19 43.34
N SER A 81 -2.13 22.51 42.65
CA SER A 81 -3.58 22.76 42.77
C SER A 81 -4.09 22.34 44.15
N ILE A 82 -3.73 21.13 44.61
CA ILE A 82 -4.12 20.62 45.93
C ILE A 82 -3.52 21.49 47.03
N GLU A 83 -2.25 21.90 46.90
CA GLU A 83 -1.58 22.79 47.86
C GLU A 83 -2.34 24.12 47.97
N GLN A 84 -2.62 24.78 46.85
CA GLN A 84 -3.35 26.05 46.84
C GLN A 84 -4.77 25.94 47.39
N GLU A 85 -5.48 24.84 47.13
CA GLU A 85 -6.83 24.62 47.63
C GLU A 85 -6.83 24.30 49.14
N SER A 86 -5.83 23.56 49.62
CA SER A 86 -5.72 23.14 51.02
C SER A 86 -5.22 24.25 51.95
N ILE A 87 -4.37 25.16 51.45
CA ILE A 87 -3.84 26.29 52.24
C ILE A 87 -4.88 27.39 52.46
N LYS A 88 -5.76 27.66 51.48
CA LYS A 88 -6.73 28.78 51.56
C LYS A 88 -7.58 28.79 52.85
N PRO A 89 -8.21 27.67 53.27
CA PRO A 89 -8.97 27.66 54.53
C PRO A 89 -8.09 27.88 55.77
N LEU A 90 -6.82 27.45 55.73
CA LEU A 90 -5.87 27.66 56.82
C LEU A 90 -5.47 29.13 56.94
N ASP A 91 -5.24 29.81 55.81
CA ASP A 91 -5.00 31.26 55.77
C ASP A 91 -6.19 32.04 56.31
N GLU A 92 -7.42 31.60 56.01
CA GLU A 92 -8.65 32.19 56.56
C GLU A 92 -8.75 31.97 58.08
N CYS A 93 -8.47 30.76 58.57
CA CYS A 93 -8.42 30.46 59.99
C CYS A 93 -7.35 31.31 60.71
N GLN A 94 -6.16 31.45 60.12
CA GLN A 94 -5.10 32.29 60.66
C GLN A 94 -5.56 33.75 60.80
N LYS A 95 -6.18 34.32 59.76
CA LYS A 95 -6.72 35.69 59.81
C LYS A 95 -7.75 35.87 60.91
N LEU A 96 -8.66 34.90 61.09
CA LEU A 96 -9.66 34.94 62.16
C LEU A 96 -9.02 34.93 63.54
N ILE A 97 -7.99 34.10 63.74
CA ILE A 97 -7.23 34.04 65.01
C ILE A 97 -6.48 35.36 65.24
N GLU A 98 -5.77 35.88 64.24
CA GLU A 98 -5.02 37.14 64.35
C GLU A 98 -5.94 38.33 64.66
N GLN A 99 -7.12 38.41 64.04
CA GLN A 99 -8.13 39.42 64.34
C GLN A 99 -8.69 39.26 65.76
N GLY A 100 -8.95 38.03 66.20
CA GLY A 100 -9.38 37.72 67.56
C GLY A 100 -8.34 38.16 68.60
N VAL A 101 -7.06 37.85 68.35
CA VAL A 101 -5.93 38.27 69.21
C VAL A 101 -5.80 39.79 69.24
N GLY A 102 -5.91 40.47 68.10
CA GLY A 102 -5.89 41.94 68.04
C GLY A 102 -7.01 42.57 68.87
N THR A 103 -8.24 42.08 68.68
CA THR A 103 -9.42 42.54 69.43
C THR A 103 -9.27 42.30 70.94
N ALA A 104 -8.73 41.14 71.34
CA ALA A 104 -8.47 40.82 72.73
C ALA A 104 -7.39 41.74 73.34
N ASN A 105 -6.31 42.04 72.60
CA ASN A 105 -5.27 42.97 73.04
C ASN A 105 -5.78 44.40 73.22
N GLU A 106 -6.61 44.90 72.29
CA GLU A 106 -7.25 46.22 72.42
C GLU A 106 -8.15 46.28 73.67
N LEU A 107 -8.95 45.23 73.89
CA LEU A 107 -9.81 45.12 75.05
C LEU A 107 -8.99 45.08 76.35
N LEU A 108 -7.88 44.32 76.39
CA LEU A 108 -6.95 44.29 77.51
C LEU A 108 -6.38 45.67 77.81
N GLN A 109 -5.90 46.39 76.80
CA GLN A 109 -5.34 47.73 76.97
C GLN A 109 -6.39 48.76 77.45
N GLU A 110 -7.63 48.70 76.95
CA GLU A 110 -8.74 49.52 77.43
C GLU A 110 -9.07 49.20 78.90
N GLY A 111 -9.09 47.91 79.26
CA GLY A 111 -9.32 47.45 80.63
C GLY A 111 -8.24 47.91 81.61
N GLU A 112 -6.96 47.72 81.27
CA GLU A 112 -5.82 48.16 82.07
C GLU A 112 -5.81 49.68 82.26
N SER A 113 -6.11 50.44 81.20
CA SER A 113 -6.22 51.90 81.26
C SER A 113 -7.41 52.37 82.11
N ALA A 114 -8.53 51.66 82.07
CA ALA A 114 -9.70 51.97 82.89
C ALA A 114 -9.45 51.70 84.39
N ILE A 115 -8.65 50.68 84.72
CA ILE A 115 -8.28 50.33 86.10
C ILE A 115 -7.15 51.22 86.66
N GLY A 116 -6.18 51.60 85.83
CA GLY A 116 -5.03 52.43 86.26
C GLY A 116 -5.36 53.90 86.57
N GLY A 117 -6.54 54.39 86.17
CA GLY A 117 -6.91 55.80 86.24
C GLY A 117 -7.97 56.18 87.30
N ILE A 118 -8.20 55.41 88.36
CA ILE A 118 -9.38 55.61 89.24
C ILE A 118 -9.38 56.98 89.96
N THR A 119 -10.10 57.95 89.40
CA THR A 119 -10.65 59.15 90.06
C THR A 119 -12.16 59.22 89.78
N ARG A 120 -12.91 59.97 90.60
CA ARG A 120 -14.38 59.95 90.71
C ARG A 120 -15.17 60.23 89.40
N ASP A 121 -14.51 60.59 88.29
CA ASP A 121 -15.07 60.86 86.96
C ASP A 121 -14.82 59.74 85.91
N ASN A 122 -14.14 58.64 86.23
CA ASN A 122 -13.81 57.57 85.26
C ASN A 122 -14.84 56.43 85.14
N SER A 123 -16.07 56.63 85.65
CA SER A 123 -17.15 55.62 85.64
C SER A 123 -17.62 55.23 84.22
N GLU A 124 -17.52 56.13 83.24
CA GLU A 124 -17.98 55.87 81.87
C GLU A 124 -17.05 54.92 81.11
N LYS A 125 -15.73 55.04 81.30
CA LYS A 125 -14.73 54.16 80.67
C LYS A 125 -14.80 52.72 81.18
N LEU A 126 -15.07 52.54 82.47
CA LEU A 126 -15.26 51.21 83.05
C LEU A 126 -16.56 50.57 82.55
N CYS A 127 -17.61 51.37 82.37
CA CYS A 127 -18.88 50.93 81.80
C CYS A 127 -18.76 50.55 80.32
N SER A 128 -18.00 51.32 79.51
CA SER A 128 -17.73 51.00 78.10
C SER A 128 -16.94 49.71 77.95
N PHE A 129 -15.87 49.54 78.74
CA PHE A 129 -15.08 48.32 78.78
C PHE A 129 -15.94 47.11 79.13
N THR A 130 -16.73 47.19 80.22
CA THR A 130 -17.55 46.06 80.68
C THR A 130 -18.58 45.65 79.63
N LYS A 131 -19.17 46.63 78.92
CA LYS A 131 -20.10 46.35 77.81
C LYS A 131 -19.41 45.69 76.62
N LYS A 132 -18.20 46.15 76.23
CA LYS A 132 -17.43 45.53 75.14
C LYS A 132 -16.97 44.11 75.49
N ALA A 133 -16.51 43.89 76.72
CA ALA A 133 -16.08 42.58 77.20
C ALA A 133 -17.21 41.54 77.18
N LEU A 134 -18.44 41.94 77.55
CA LEU A 134 -19.62 41.08 77.46
C LEU A 134 -20.01 40.73 76.02
N HIS A 135 -19.64 41.56 75.04
CA HIS A 135 -19.97 41.33 73.63
C HIS A 135 -18.98 40.41 72.91
N ILE A 136 -17.71 40.39 73.34
CA ILE A 136 -16.61 39.68 72.65
C ILE A 136 -16.57 38.17 72.95
N GLN A 137 -17.41 37.65 73.86
CA GLN A 137 -17.51 36.20 74.18
C GLN A 137 -16.13 35.54 74.41
N LEU A 138 -15.36 36.10 75.35
CA LEU A 138 -13.99 35.70 75.71
C LEU A 138 -13.81 34.21 76.07
N ASP A 139 -14.91 33.48 76.33
CA ASP A 139 -14.91 32.07 76.67
C ASP A 139 -14.93 31.13 75.44
N SER A 140 -14.94 31.68 74.23
CA SER A 140 -14.99 30.93 72.97
C SER A 140 -13.75 31.19 72.11
N LEU A 141 -13.13 30.11 71.61
CA LEU A 141 -12.00 30.17 70.67
C LEU A 141 -12.42 29.61 69.32
N PRO A 142 -11.91 30.15 68.20
CA PRO A 142 -12.10 29.53 66.89
C PRO A 142 -11.45 28.15 66.87
N GLU A 143 -12.15 27.19 66.26
CA GLU A 143 -11.67 25.81 66.12
C GLU A 143 -10.60 25.74 65.01
N VAL A 144 -9.52 25.02 65.28
CA VAL A 144 -8.43 24.77 64.31
C VAL A 144 -8.49 23.31 63.90
N PRO A 145 -8.49 23.00 62.59
CA PRO A 145 -8.53 21.61 62.13
C PRO A 145 -7.32 20.83 62.65
N PRO A 146 -7.50 19.59 63.13
CA PRO A 146 -6.39 18.75 63.55
C PRO A 146 -5.56 18.33 62.32
N LEU A 147 -4.27 18.05 62.51
CA LEU A 147 -3.35 17.75 61.40
C LEU A 147 -3.74 16.53 60.56
N VAL A 148 -4.50 15.59 61.14
CA VAL A 148 -5.05 14.42 60.42
C VAL A 148 -6.08 14.82 59.36
N ASP A 149 -6.77 15.94 59.56
CA ASP A 149 -7.78 16.47 58.65
C ASP A 149 -7.16 17.45 57.61
N VAL A 150 -5.86 17.74 57.72
CA VAL A 150 -5.10 18.55 56.76
C VAL A 150 -4.52 17.63 55.68
N ALA A 151 -4.61 18.06 54.42
CA ALA A 151 -4.08 17.30 53.30
C ALA A 151 -2.59 16.97 53.46
N SER A 152 -2.23 15.69 53.28
CA SER A 152 -0.84 15.21 53.24
C SER A 152 -0.53 14.64 51.86
N LEU A 153 0.16 15.42 51.03
CA LEU A 153 0.46 15.05 49.66
C LEU A 153 1.57 13.99 49.61
N SER A 154 1.35 12.93 48.84
CA SER A 154 2.35 11.89 48.56
C SER A 154 2.19 11.36 47.14
N ALA A 155 3.30 10.97 46.52
CA ALA A 155 3.30 10.36 45.20
C ALA A 155 3.50 8.84 45.32
N GLN A 156 2.72 8.07 44.56
CA GLN A 156 2.79 6.61 44.51
C GLN A 156 3.11 6.16 43.09
N TRP A 157 3.86 5.06 42.99
CA TRP A 157 4.34 4.53 41.72
C TRP A 157 4.07 3.03 41.65
N ASP A 158 3.81 2.53 40.45
CA ASP A 158 3.70 1.10 40.18
C ASP A 158 5.05 0.58 39.65
N ASP A 159 5.69 -0.32 40.41
CA ASP A 159 6.97 -0.95 40.05
C ASP A 159 6.86 -1.83 38.78
N SER A 160 5.64 -2.24 38.39
CA SER A 160 5.40 -3.07 37.21
C SER A 160 5.66 -2.32 35.89
N PHE A 161 5.50 -1.00 35.89
CA PHE A 161 5.63 -0.14 34.71
C PHE A 161 6.97 -0.29 34.02
N PHE A 162 8.06 -0.29 34.80
CA PHE A 162 9.41 -0.46 34.26
C PHE A 162 9.60 -1.82 33.60
N THR A 163 9.02 -2.88 34.17
CA THR A 163 9.13 -4.24 33.63
C THR A 163 8.40 -4.36 32.30
N ILE A 164 7.18 -3.81 32.22
CA ILE A 164 6.37 -3.79 31.00
C ILE A 164 7.07 -2.97 29.91
N MET A 165 7.50 -1.75 30.23
CA MET A 165 8.21 -0.89 29.29
C MET A 165 9.49 -1.54 28.78
N LYS A 166 10.26 -2.16 29.68
CA LYS A 166 11.48 -2.89 29.32
C LYS A 166 11.16 -4.00 28.32
N SER A 167 10.12 -4.80 28.57
CA SER A 167 9.69 -5.84 27.64
C SER A 167 9.39 -5.27 26.26
N TYR A 168 8.58 -4.20 26.17
CA TYR A 168 8.25 -3.57 24.90
C TYR A 168 9.47 -3.03 24.16
N ILE A 169 10.38 -2.33 24.86
CA ILE A 169 11.60 -1.77 24.25
C ILE A 169 12.48 -2.89 23.69
N PHE A 170 12.69 -3.98 24.43
CA PHE A 170 13.56 -5.07 23.98
C PHE A 170 12.94 -5.91 22.86
N SER A 171 11.61 -5.95 22.75
CA SER A 171 10.92 -6.59 21.63
C SER A 171 10.71 -5.67 20.42
N HIS A 172 11.05 -4.37 20.51
CA HIS A 172 10.70 -3.40 19.48
C HIS A 172 11.63 -3.48 18.26
N GLY A 173 11.07 -3.95 17.15
CA GLY A 173 11.77 -4.06 15.87
C GLY A 173 12.56 -5.35 15.72
N THR A 174 12.77 -5.75 14.47
CA THR A 174 13.56 -6.93 14.10
C THR A 174 14.43 -6.64 12.89
N VAL A 175 15.56 -7.34 12.78
CA VAL A 175 16.44 -7.29 11.60
C VAL A 175 16.42 -8.66 10.96
N ALA A 176 15.99 -8.74 9.70
CA ALA A 176 16.05 -9.98 8.94
C ALA A 176 17.20 -9.93 7.93
N SER A 177 17.89 -11.06 7.76
CA SER A 177 18.96 -11.21 6.78
C SER A 177 18.45 -11.43 5.37
N ARG A 178 17.19 -11.87 5.23
CA ARG A 178 16.54 -12.18 3.96
C ARG A 178 15.09 -11.69 3.99
N PRO A 179 14.63 -10.99 2.95
CA PRO A 179 13.20 -10.76 2.76
C PRO A 179 12.51 -12.11 2.52
N PRO A 180 11.36 -12.39 3.16
CA PRO A 180 10.68 -13.67 3.02
C PRO A 180 10.10 -13.89 1.62
N ILE A 181 9.94 -12.82 0.84
CA ILE A 181 9.36 -12.81 -0.51
C ILE A 181 10.33 -12.13 -1.50
N GLN A 182 10.41 -12.65 -2.72
CA GLN A 182 11.15 -12.04 -3.83
C GLN A 182 10.29 -11.93 -5.08
N ILE A 183 10.58 -10.93 -5.92
CA ILE A 183 10.04 -10.88 -7.28
C ILE A 183 10.68 -12.02 -8.08
N GLU A 184 9.84 -12.84 -8.69
CA GLU A 184 10.25 -14.01 -9.48
C GLU A 184 10.33 -13.65 -10.96
N GLU A 185 9.29 -13.00 -11.48
CA GLU A 185 9.16 -12.66 -12.90
C GLU A 185 8.59 -11.25 -13.10
N LEU A 186 9.07 -10.58 -14.15
CA LEU A 186 8.50 -9.36 -14.71
C LEU A 186 8.16 -9.63 -16.18
N ILE A 187 6.87 -9.63 -16.51
CA ILE A 187 6.40 -9.95 -17.86
C ILE A 187 5.79 -8.68 -18.47
N GLU A 188 6.34 -8.22 -19.59
CA GLU A 188 5.80 -7.07 -20.31
C GLU A 188 4.36 -7.35 -20.79
N LYS A 189 3.46 -6.40 -20.55
CA LYS A 189 2.10 -6.39 -21.10
C LYS A 189 1.86 -5.07 -21.85
N PRO A 190 0.95 -5.03 -22.84
CA PRO A 190 0.52 -3.79 -23.47
C PRO A 190 0.06 -2.78 -22.41
N GLY A 191 0.75 -1.63 -22.31
CA GLY A 191 0.43 -0.63 -21.29
C GLY A 191 0.57 -1.07 -19.82
N GLY A 192 1.29 -2.16 -19.53
CA GLY A 192 1.45 -2.72 -18.19
C GLY A 192 2.65 -3.66 -18.03
N ILE A 193 2.94 -4.05 -16.79
CA ILE A 193 3.87 -5.15 -16.47
C ILE A 193 3.17 -6.06 -15.46
N LEU A 194 3.13 -7.35 -15.76
CA LEU A 194 2.74 -8.36 -14.78
C LEU A 194 3.95 -8.65 -13.90
N VAL A 195 3.78 -8.46 -12.59
CA VAL A 195 4.78 -8.75 -11.58
C VAL A 195 4.35 -10.01 -10.85
N ARG A 196 5.21 -11.03 -10.81
CA ARG A 196 5.02 -12.25 -10.01
C ARG A 196 6.03 -12.32 -8.89
N TRP A 197 5.62 -12.84 -7.75
CA TRP A 197 6.50 -13.01 -6.61
C TRP A 197 6.30 -14.36 -5.92
N CYS A 198 7.37 -14.87 -5.35
CA CYS A 198 7.40 -16.15 -4.67
C CYS A 198 7.93 -16.01 -3.24
N LYS A 199 7.49 -16.95 -2.40
CA LYS A 199 8.01 -17.12 -1.05
C LYS A 199 9.38 -17.80 -1.12
N VAL A 200 10.37 -17.23 -0.45
CA VAL A 200 11.74 -17.76 -0.38
C VAL A 200 12.14 -18.24 1.01
N ASP A 201 11.35 -17.90 2.03
CA ASP A 201 11.49 -18.40 3.39
C ASP A 201 10.43 -19.47 3.64
N GLU A 202 10.85 -20.71 3.90
CA GLU A 202 9.90 -21.81 4.08
C GLU A 202 9.10 -21.70 5.37
N ASP A 203 9.68 -21.10 6.40
CA ASP A 203 9.10 -21.01 7.73
C ASP A 203 8.11 -19.84 7.88
N PHE A 204 8.10 -18.90 6.93
CA PHE A 204 7.22 -17.74 6.94
C PHE A 204 5.84 -18.07 6.36
N THR A 205 4.75 -17.69 7.05
CA THR A 205 3.38 -17.87 6.55
C THR A 205 2.74 -16.52 6.17
N PRO A 206 2.77 -16.13 4.88
CA PRO A 206 2.21 -14.86 4.42
C PRO A 206 0.68 -14.86 4.52
N GLN A 207 0.13 -13.73 4.95
CA GLN A 207 -1.32 -13.43 4.93
C GLN A 207 -1.64 -12.45 3.80
N ASP A 208 -0.89 -11.35 3.72
CA ASP A 208 -1.00 -10.36 2.64
C ASP A 208 0.37 -10.04 2.06
N TYR A 209 0.36 -9.63 0.80
CA TYR A 209 1.46 -9.06 0.06
C TYR A 209 1.19 -7.58 -0.22
N ARG A 210 2.26 -6.81 -0.35
CA ARG A 210 2.23 -5.41 -0.76
C ARG A 210 3.24 -5.17 -1.86
N LEU A 211 2.74 -4.85 -3.06
CA LEU A 211 3.55 -4.50 -4.21
C LEU A 211 3.64 -2.98 -4.34
N GLN A 212 4.86 -2.47 -4.50
CA GLN A 212 5.12 -1.08 -4.81
C GLN A 212 5.87 -0.92 -6.11
N TYR A 213 5.64 0.21 -6.78
CA TYR A 213 6.37 0.58 -7.98
C TYR A 213 6.70 2.08 -8.01
N ARG A 214 7.68 2.45 -8.83
CA ARG A 214 8.01 3.86 -9.13
C ARG A 214 8.65 4.00 -10.49
N LYS A 215 8.59 5.20 -11.07
CA LYS A 215 9.48 5.54 -12.20
C LYS A 215 10.92 5.61 -11.70
N SER A 216 11.87 5.12 -12.49
CA SER A 216 13.29 5.15 -12.10
C SER A 216 13.83 6.57 -11.90
N THR A 217 13.17 7.57 -12.49
CA THR A 217 13.46 9.01 -12.33
C THR A 217 12.88 9.64 -11.06
N THR A 218 12.06 8.91 -10.30
CA THR A 218 11.35 9.42 -9.13
C THR A 218 11.88 8.80 -7.83
N CYS A 219 11.76 9.52 -6.72
CA CYS A 219 12.26 9.06 -5.42
C CYS A 219 11.22 8.28 -4.59
N HIS A 220 9.93 8.42 -4.92
CA HIS A 220 8.83 7.88 -4.12
C HIS A 220 8.26 6.60 -4.74
N PHE A 221 7.98 5.60 -3.90
CA PHE A 221 7.28 4.38 -4.28
C PHE A 221 5.80 4.49 -3.95
N GLU A 222 4.94 4.10 -4.87
CA GLU A 222 3.49 4.06 -4.71
C GLU A 222 3.00 2.62 -4.61
N ASP A 223 1.92 2.40 -3.85
CA ASP A 223 1.29 1.08 -3.72
C ASP A 223 0.50 0.75 -4.98
N ALA A 224 0.84 -0.37 -5.61
CA ALA A 224 0.09 -0.92 -6.75
C ALA A 224 -0.93 -1.96 -6.31
N TYR A 225 -0.61 -2.76 -5.30
CA TYR A 225 -1.43 -3.88 -4.85
C TYR A 225 -1.22 -4.18 -3.36
N ILE A 226 -2.31 -4.49 -2.65
CA ILE A 226 -2.32 -5.05 -1.30
C ILE A 226 -3.37 -6.16 -1.26
N GLY A 227 -2.96 -7.39 -0.99
CA GLY A 227 -3.86 -8.55 -0.93
C GLY A 227 -3.11 -9.88 -0.91
N SER A 228 -3.83 -10.99 -1.02
CA SER A 228 -3.28 -12.35 -0.86
C SER A 228 -2.72 -12.99 -2.12
N ASP A 229 -2.90 -12.37 -3.30
CA ASP A 229 -2.44 -12.93 -4.57
C ASP A 229 -0.92 -12.84 -4.68
N THR A 230 -0.33 -13.73 -5.48
CA THR A 230 1.12 -13.80 -5.74
C THR A 230 1.55 -13.17 -7.06
N GLU A 231 0.60 -12.53 -7.75
CA GLU A 231 0.86 -11.82 -8.99
C GLU A 231 -0.09 -10.63 -9.14
N PHE A 232 0.37 -9.58 -9.82
CA PHE A 232 -0.45 -8.42 -10.13
C PHE A 232 0.03 -7.69 -11.38
N THR A 233 -0.91 -7.31 -12.24
CA THR A 233 -0.61 -6.50 -13.43
C THR A 233 -0.64 -5.02 -13.09
N VAL A 234 0.54 -4.41 -12.99
CA VAL A 234 0.68 -2.96 -12.88
C VAL A 234 0.45 -2.35 -14.25
N LEU A 235 -0.78 -1.88 -14.46
CA LEU A 235 -1.14 -1.14 -15.65
C LEU A 235 -0.62 0.29 -15.57
N HIS A 236 -0.83 1.02 -16.66
CA HIS A 236 -0.71 2.47 -16.69
C HIS A 236 0.72 2.98 -16.61
N ILE A 237 1.65 2.12 -17.00
CA ILE A 237 3.05 2.49 -17.17
C ILE A 237 3.26 3.10 -18.54
N ASP A 238 4.11 4.11 -18.59
CA ASP A 238 4.51 4.74 -19.84
C ASP A 238 5.38 3.78 -20.67
N PRO A 239 5.11 3.60 -21.97
CA PRO A 239 5.95 2.78 -22.83
C PRO A 239 7.40 3.29 -22.89
N ASN A 240 8.34 2.36 -22.92
CA ASN A 240 9.78 2.61 -23.00
C ASN A 240 10.37 3.42 -21.82
N ILE A 241 9.69 3.42 -20.67
CA ILE A 241 10.21 4.01 -19.43
C ILE A 241 10.52 2.89 -18.43
N ASP A 242 11.68 3.00 -17.77
CA ASP A 242 12.09 2.06 -16.72
C ASP A 242 11.35 2.35 -15.40
N TYR A 243 10.67 1.33 -14.88
CA TYR A 243 10.03 1.33 -13.57
C TYR A 243 10.74 0.35 -12.63
N GLN A 244 10.82 0.70 -11.35
CA GLN A 244 11.33 -0.19 -10.31
C GLN A 244 10.17 -0.75 -9.48
N PHE A 245 10.21 -2.04 -9.20
CA PHE A 245 9.22 -2.78 -8.44
C PHE A 245 9.87 -3.41 -7.21
N LYS A 246 9.14 -3.46 -6.10
CA LYS A 246 9.52 -4.20 -4.89
C LYS A 246 8.28 -4.72 -4.17
N VAL A 247 8.41 -5.86 -3.50
CA VAL A 247 7.30 -6.52 -2.79
C VAL A 247 7.71 -6.84 -1.36
N CYS A 248 6.77 -6.76 -0.42
CA CYS A 248 6.92 -7.32 0.93
C CYS A 248 5.65 -8.10 1.30
N ALA A 249 5.68 -8.79 2.44
CA ALA A 249 4.52 -9.49 2.96
C ALA A 249 4.34 -9.23 4.45
N ARG A 250 3.13 -9.44 4.96
CA ARG A 250 2.88 -9.58 6.40
C ARG A 250 2.35 -10.98 6.66
N GLY A 251 2.68 -11.53 7.81
CA GLY A 251 2.43 -12.93 8.13
C GLY A 251 2.62 -13.24 9.60
N ASP A 252 2.45 -14.51 9.95
CA ASP A 252 2.71 -15.06 11.30
C ASP A 252 1.96 -14.34 12.43
N GLY A 253 0.76 -13.83 12.15
CA GLY A 253 -0.06 -13.07 13.11
C GLY A 253 0.50 -11.68 13.43
N ARG A 254 1.54 -11.21 12.73
CA ARG A 254 2.11 -9.88 12.88
C ARG A 254 1.39 -8.88 11.97
N GLN A 255 1.19 -7.66 12.48
CA GLN A 255 0.66 -6.55 11.66
C GLN A 255 1.76 -5.84 10.85
N GLU A 256 3.01 -5.99 11.27
CA GLU A 256 4.16 -5.36 10.63
C GLU A 256 4.48 -6.02 9.29
N TRP A 257 4.81 -5.20 8.29
CA TRP A 257 5.32 -5.67 7.00
C TRP A 257 6.76 -6.18 7.15
N SER A 258 7.07 -7.25 6.44
CA SER A 258 8.42 -7.77 6.29
C SER A 258 9.33 -6.75 5.60
N PRO A 259 10.66 -6.97 5.64
CA PRO A 259 11.57 -6.29 4.72
C PRO A 259 11.15 -6.48 3.26
N TRP A 260 11.46 -5.48 2.44
CA TRP A 260 11.20 -5.48 1.00
C TRP A 260 12.14 -6.44 0.27
N SER A 261 11.64 -7.02 -0.83
CA SER A 261 12.43 -7.74 -1.83
C SER A 261 13.54 -6.86 -2.41
N VAL A 262 14.47 -7.49 -3.13
CA VAL A 262 15.37 -6.73 -4.01
C VAL A 262 14.52 -6.01 -5.06
N SER A 263 14.76 -4.72 -5.27
CA SER A 263 14.07 -3.96 -6.30
C SER A 263 14.46 -4.47 -7.69
N GLN A 264 13.47 -4.77 -8.53
CA GLN A 264 13.70 -5.16 -9.92
C GLN A 264 13.22 -4.06 -10.88
N THR A 265 13.94 -3.86 -11.97
CA THR A 265 13.58 -2.87 -12.99
C THR A 265 12.88 -3.55 -14.15
N GLY A 266 11.71 -3.06 -14.53
CA GLY A 266 10.97 -3.49 -15.72
C GLY A 266 10.58 -2.29 -16.58
N ARG A 267 10.43 -2.52 -17.87
CA ARG A 267 9.90 -1.56 -18.84
C ARG A 267 8.87 -2.29 -19.70
N SER A 268 7.90 -1.58 -20.28
CA SER A 268 7.07 -2.16 -21.35
C SER A 268 7.38 -1.44 -22.65
N THR A 269 7.68 -2.22 -23.68
CA THR A 269 7.85 -1.73 -25.06
C THR A 269 6.54 -1.76 -25.85
N LEU A 270 5.49 -2.34 -25.26
CA LEU A 270 4.23 -2.65 -25.92
C LEU A 270 3.25 -1.47 -25.85
N VAL A 271 2.67 -1.13 -27.00
CA VAL A 271 1.71 -0.03 -27.13
C VAL A 271 0.42 -0.36 -26.36
N PRO A 272 -0.09 0.54 -25.49
CA PRO A 272 -1.32 0.32 -24.75
C PRO A 272 -2.52 0.02 -25.65
N HIS A 273 -3.39 -0.87 -25.20
CA HIS A 273 -4.66 -1.15 -25.86
C HIS A 273 -5.65 0.00 -25.60
N GLU A 274 -6.05 0.70 -26.66
CA GLU A 274 -7.02 1.80 -26.61
C GLU A 274 -8.17 1.56 -27.60
N TRP A 275 -9.38 1.92 -27.19
CA TRP A 275 -10.55 2.03 -28.05
C TRP A 275 -10.45 3.24 -28.99
N ALA A 276 -10.98 3.11 -30.20
CA ALA A 276 -11.04 4.20 -31.17
C ALA A 276 -11.99 5.32 -30.70
N PRO A 277 -11.55 6.58 -30.63
CA PRO A 277 -12.40 7.69 -30.25
C PRO A 277 -13.39 8.07 -31.37
N GLY A 278 -14.47 8.75 -30.99
CA GLY A 278 -15.41 9.36 -31.96
C GLY A 278 -16.43 8.41 -32.57
N MET A 279 -16.52 7.17 -32.10
CA MET A 279 -17.60 6.25 -32.47
C MET A 279 -18.89 6.63 -31.73
N GLU A 280 -19.92 6.97 -32.48
CA GLU A 280 -21.25 7.21 -31.93
C GLU A 280 -21.81 5.93 -31.30
N GLY A 281 -22.55 6.05 -30.19
CA GLY A 281 -23.01 4.90 -29.42
C GLY A 281 -22.11 4.45 -28.28
N TYR A 282 -20.87 4.97 -28.19
CA TYR A 282 -19.94 4.62 -27.12
C TYR A 282 -19.34 5.85 -26.42
N SER A 283 -19.30 5.77 -25.10
CA SER A 283 -18.61 6.74 -24.26
C SER A 283 -17.32 6.12 -23.72
N LEU A 284 -16.19 6.80 -23.91
CA LEU A 284 -14.89 6.31 -23.47
C LEU A 284 -14.44 7.00 -22.18
N SER A 285 -13.71 6.26 -21.34
CA SER A 285 -12.92 6.87 -20.25
C SER A 285 -11.85 7.84 -20.78
N SER A 286 -11.31 8.70 -19.91
CA SER A 286 -10.22 9.63 -20.23
C SER A 286 -9.00 8.94 -20.87
N ARG A 287 -8.73 7.70 -20.47
CA ARG A 287 -7.63 6.87 -20.96
C ARG A 287 -7.95 6.03 -22.19
N ARG A 288 -9.22 6.04 -22.63
CA ARG A 288 -9.71 5.26 -23.77
C ARG A 288 -9.52 3.74 -23.65
N ASN A 289 -9.34 3.19 -22.45
CA ASN A 289 -9.28 1.73 -22.22
C ASN A 289 -10.60 1.14 -21.69
N ILE A 290 -11.51 1.99 -21.21
CA ILE A 290 -12.89 1.60 -20.87
C ILE A 290 -13.85 2.20 -21.89
N ALA A 291 -14.74 1.36 -22.43
CA ALA A 291 -15.85 1.73 -23.30
C ALA A 291 -17.19 1.39 -22.66
N LEU A 292 -18.14 2.33 -22.70
CA LEU A 292 -19.52 2.19 -22.23
C LEU A 292 -20.48 2.36 -23.40
N ARG A 293 -21.36 1.38 -23.63
CA ARG A 293 -22.47 1.49 -24.58
C ARG A 293 -23.53 2.46 -24.02
N ASN A 294 -23.77 3.56 -24.74
CA ASN A 294 -24.71 4.62 -24.34
C ASN A 294 -26.07 4.48 -25.05
N ASP A 295 -26.99 5.41 -24.77
CA ASP A 295 -28.38 5.36 -25.24
C ASP A 295 -28.57 5.78 -26.73
N SER A 296 -27.49 6.05 -27.47
CA SER A 296 -27.62 6.37 -28.90
C SER A 296 -28.06 5.15 -29.71
N GLN A 297 -28.95 5.39 -30.67
CA GLN A 297 -29.40 4.39 -31.64
C GLN A 297 -28.33 4.04 -32.68
N ALA A 298 -27.26 4.84 -32.79
CA ALA A 298 -26.13 4.52 -33.64
C ALA A 298 -25.44 3.24 -33.15
N GLY A 299 -25.46 2.20 -33.99
CA GLY A 299 -24.92 0.88 -33.70
C GLY A 299 -23.65 0.57 -34.50
N GLY A 300 -22.93 -0.45 -34.08
CA GLY A 300 -21.78 -0.98 -34.78
C GLY A 300 -20.66 -1.44 -33.86
N VAL A 301 -19.61 -1.97 -34.48
CA VAL A 301 -18.41 -2.41 -33.79
C VAL A 301 -17.55 -1.21 -33.40
N LEU A 302 -17.30 -1.06 -32.10
CA LEU A 302 -16.24 -0.21 -31.58
C LEU A 302 -14.92 -0.98 -31.68
N TYR A 303 -14.01 -0.50 -32.53
CA TYR A 303 -12.69 -1.10 -32.72
C TYR A 303 -11.63 -0.47 -31.82
N SER A 304 -10.50 -1.15 -31.70
CA SER A 304 -9.26 -0.58 -31.19
C SER A 304 -8.78 0.56 -32.11
N LYS A 305 -8.08 1.53 -31.53
CA LYS A 305 -7.53 2.70 -32.23
C LYS A 305 -6.56 2.33 -33.36
N ALA A 306 -5.85 1.21 -33.19
CA ALA A 306 -4.85 0.67 -34.10
C ALA A 306 -4.78 -0.86 -33.90
N PRO A 307 -4.16 -1.62 -34.81
CA PRO A 307 -3.97 -3.06 -34.63
C PRO A 307 -2.83 -3.29 -33.63
N THR A 308 -3.14 -3.19 -32.34
CA THR A 308 -2.15 -3.26 -31.25
C THR A 308 -2.08 -4.63 -30.59
N TYR A 309 -2.98 -5.56 -30.93
CA TYR A 309 -2.91 -6.93 -30.44
C TYR A 309 -1.94 -7.74 -31.29
N HIS A 310 -0.91 -8.32 -30.66
CA HIS A 310 0.10 -9.11 -31.34
C HIS A 310 0.00 -10.57 -30.89
N CYS A 311 0.32 -11.51 -31.79
CA CYS A 311 0.39 -12.92 -31.44
C CYS A 311 1.44 -13.14 -30.33
N GLY A 312 1.17 -14.05 -29.40
CA GLY A 312 1.94 -14.25 -28.17
C GLY A 312 1.54 -13.34 -27.01
N GLN A 313 0.63 -12.38 -27.23
CA GLN A 313 0.03 -11.60 -26.15
C GLN A 313 -1.28 -12.25 -25.66
N THR A 314 -1.55 -12.08 -24.37
CA THR A 314 -2.86 -12.35 -23.76
C THR A 314 -3.67 -11.06 -23.76
N LEU A 315 -4.62 -10.93 -24.69
CA LEU A 315 -5.55 -9.80 -24.70
C LEU A 315 -6.69 -10.08 -23.73
N THR A 316 -6.85 -9.22 -22.72
CA THR A 316 -7.86 -9.41 -21.68
C THR A 316 -8.91 -8.31 -21.73
N PHE A 317 -10.17 -8.71 -21.72
CA PHE A 317 -11.32 -7.85 -21.49
C PHE A 317 -11.95 -8.17 -20.14
N ARG A 318 -12.31 -7.14 -19.37
CA ARG A 318 -13.12 -7.31 -18.16
C ARG A 318 -14.45 -6.59 -18.31
N ILE A 319 -15.52 -7.30 -18.00
CA ILE A 319 -16.87 -6.76 -18.04
C ILE A 319 -17.15 -6.05 -16.71
N GLU A 320 -17.26 -4.73 -16.75
CA GLU A 320 -17.46 -3.91 -15.54
C GLU A 320 -18.94 -3.79 -15.18
N THR A 321 -19.80 -3.62 -16.19
CA THR A 321 -21.26 -3.57 -16.03
C THR A 321 -21.97 -4.26 -17.18
N LEU A 322 -23.15 -4.80 -16.90
CA LEU A 322 -23.99 -5.50 -17.87
C LEU A 322 -25.07 -4.58 -18.44
N GLY A 323 -25.41 -4.80 -19.70
CA GLY A 323 -26.64 -4.33 -20.31
C GLY A 323 -27.57 -5.50 -20.62
N GLN A 324 -28.66 -5.24 -21.35
CA GLN A 324 -29.49 -6.32 -21.88
C GLN A 324 -28.70 -7.09 -22.95
N PRO A 325 -28.62 -8.44 -22.88
CA PRO A 325 -27.91 -9.22 -23.89
C PRO A 325 -28.70 -9.27 -25.20
N ASP A 326 -27.98 -9.22 -26.32
CA ASP A 326 -28.50 -9.38 -27.66
C ASP A 326 -27.66 -10.38 -28.47
N ARG A 327 -28.28 -11.02 -29.46
CA ARG A 327 -27.58 -12.02 -30.29
C ARG A 327 -26.46 -11.42 -31.13
N LYS A 328 -26.51 -10.11 -31.42
CA LYS A 328 -25.46 -9.42 -32.17
C LYS A 328 -24.28 -9.02 -31.29
N ASP A 329 -24.41 -9.10 -29.96
CA ASP A 329 -23.32 -8.70 -29.08
C ASP A 329 -22.06 -9.53 -29.36
N SER A 330 -20.91 -8.87 -29.38
CA SER A 330 -19.64 -9.53 -29.68
C SER A 330 -18.47 -8.83 -29.01
N ILE A 331 -17.52 -9.58 -28.47
CA ILE A 331 -16.20 -9.11 -28.06
C ILE A 331 -15.16 -9.99 -28.74
N GLY A 332 -14.16 -9.41 -29.38
CA GLY A 332 -13.15 -10.23 -30.05
C GLY A 332 -12.14 -9.46 -30.85
N VAL A 333 -11.58 -10.16 -31.83
CA VAL A 333 -10.45 -9.74 -32.65
C VAL A 333 -10.74 -9.88 -34.14
N CYS A 334 -10.12 -9.06 -34.95
CA CYS A 334 -10.25 -9.11 -36.40
C CYS A 334 -9.03 -8.56 -37.11
N VAL A 335 -8.87 -8.94 -38.37
CA VAL A 335 -7.74 -8.49 -39.20
C VAL A 335 -7.88 -7.02 -39.62
N GLU A 336 -9.10 -6.59 -39.96
CA GLU A 336 -9.35 -5.27 -40.55
C GLU A 336 -10.54 -4.58 -39.90
N GLN A 337 -10.48 -3.25 -39.84
CA GLN A 337 -11.61 -2.41 -39.45
C GLN A 337 -12.57 -2.23 -40.64
N LEU A 338 -13.67 -2.97 -40.63
CA LEU A 338 -14.72 -2.85 -41.64
C LEU A 338 -15.90 -2.04 -41.10
N LYS A 339 -16.30 -1.00 -41.85
CA LYS A 339 -17.48 -0.20 -41.57
C LYS A 339 -18.73 -0.89 -42.11
N GLY A 340 -19.87 -0.71 -41.43
CA GLY A 340 -21.18 -1.22 -41.88
C GLY A 340 -21.57 -2.60 -41.34
N TYR A 341 -20.74 -3.22 -40.50
CA TYR A 341 -21.11 -4.43 -39.76
C TYR A 341 -21.60 -4.07 -38.35
N ASP A 342 -22.68 -4.71 -37.93
CA ASP A 342 -23.24 -4.55 -36.58
C ASP A 342 -22.40 -5.26 -35.51
N SER A 343 -21.69 -6.33 -35.89
CA SER A 343 -20.93 -7.17 -34.96
C SER A 343 -19.64 -7.75 -35.56
N LEU A 344 -18.82 -8.36 -34.71
CA LEU A 344 -17.63 -9.13 -35.11
C LEU A 344 -17.96 -10.57 -35.56
N GLN A 345 -19.24 -10.95 -35.62
CA GLN A 345 -19.68 -12.27 -36.09
C GLN A 345 -19.64 -12.31 -37.63
N ARG A 346 -18.45 -12.16 -38.20
CA ARG A 346 -18.21 -12.01 -39.64
C ARG A 346 -16.91 -12.68 -40.07
N ASP A 347 -16.69 -12.70 -41.38
CA ASP A 347 -15.44 -13.21 -41.95
C ASP A 347 -14.22 -12.39 -41.48
N LYS A 348 -13.07 -13.08 -41.39
CA LYS A 348 -11.79 -12.56 -40.86
C LYS A 348 -11.87 -11.96 -39.46
N ALA A 349 -12.75 -12.53 -38.62
CA ALA A 349 -12.90 -12.16 -37.22
C ALA A 349 -13.18 -13.39 -36.35
N VAL A 350 -12.76 -13.30 -35.09
CA VAL A 350 -13.03 -14.27 -34.04
C VAL A 350 -13.61 -13.51 -32.86
N CYS A 351 -14.75 -13.96 -32.34
CA CYS A 351 -15.38 -13.28 -31.21
C CYS A 351 -16.21 -14.23 -30.34
N ILE A 352 -16.50 -13.76 -29.13
CA ILE A 352 -17.46 -14.35 -28.21
C ILE A 352 -18.66 -13.41 -28.05
N SER A 353 -19.87 -13.97 -28.01
CA SER A 353 -21.09 -13.24 -27.69
C SER A 353 -21.37 -13.26 -26.19
N THR A 354 -22.27 -12.40 -25.71
CA THR A 354 -22.58 -12.24 -24.28
C THR A 354 -23.20 -13.50 -23.65
N ASN A 355 -23.81 -14.36 -24.47
CA ASN A 355 -24.31 -15.68 -24.04
C ASN A 355 -23.24 -16.78 -23.96
N GLY A 356 -21.99 -16.49 -24.36
CA GLY A 356 -20.88 -17.45 -24.36
C GLY A 356 -20.68 -18.20 -25.69
N ALA A 357 -21.49 -17.93 -26.72
CA ALA A 357 -21.29 -18.50 -28.05
C ALA A 357 -20.03 -17.94 -28.72
N VAL A 358 -19.22 -18.81 -29.34
CA VAL A 358 -17.94 -18.45 -29.96
C VAL A 358 -18.07 -18.54 -31.47
N PHE A 359 -17.61 -17.51 -32.17
CA PHE A 359 -17.69 -17.39 -33.62
C PHE A 359 -16.30 -17.30 -34.24
N VAL A 360 -16.08 -18.06 -35.31
CA VAL A 360 -14.84 -18.07 -36.10
C VAL A 360 -15.19 -17.83 -37.55
N ASN A 361 -14.67 -16.75 -38.13
CA ASN A 361 -15.03 -16.30 -39.49
C ASN A 361 -16.56 -16.25 -39.70
N GLY A 362 -17.29 -15.76 -38.68
CA GLY A 362 -18.74 -15.61 -38.68
C GLY A 362 -19.54 -16.91 -38.47
N LYS A 363 -18.88 -18.06 -38.29
CA LYS A 363 -19.55 -19.33 -38.02
C LYS A 363 -19.51 -19.65 -36.53
N GLU A 364 -20.67 -19.94 -35.95
CA GLU A 364 -20.79 -20.34 -34.55
C GLU A 364 -20.18 -21.73 -34.33
N MET A 365 -19.37 -21.87 -33.28
CA MET A 365 -18.81 -23.13 -32.83
C MET A 365 -19.79 -23.86 -31.92
N THR A 366 -19.72 -25.20 -31.92
CA THR A 366 -20.55 -26.04 -31.04
C THR A 366 -20.17 -25.89 -29.56
N ASN A 367 -18.90 -25.66 -29.27
CA ASN A 367 -18.42 -25.46 -27.91
C ASN A 367 -18.68 -24.02 -27.48
N GLN A 368 -19.43 -23.85 -26.39
CA GLN A 368 -19.76 -22.55 -25.81
C GLN A 368 -19.04 -22.37 -24.46
N LEU A 369 -18.68 -21.13 -24.17
CA LEU A 369 -18.18 -20.71 -22.87
C LEU A 369 -19.36 -20.30 -21.96
N PRO A 370 -19.15 -20.14 -20.64
CA PRO A 370 -20.17 -19.59 -19.76
C PRO A 370 -20.56 -18.17 -20.20
N ALA A 371 -21.84 -17.82 -20.05
CA ALA A 371 -22.30 -16.46 -20.30
C ALA A 371 -21.54 -15.44 -19.44
N VAL A 372 -21.27 -14.27 -20.01
CA VAL A 372 -20.47 -13.24 -19.32
C VAL A 372 -21.28 -12.57 -18.24
N THR A 373 -20.68 -12.38 -17.06
CA THR A 373 -21.27 -11.67 -15.93
C THR A 373 -20.44 -10.46 -15.53
N SER A 374 -20.97 -9.60 -14.67
CA SER A 374 -20.20 -8.49 -14.10
C SER A 374 -18.98 -9.03 -13.36
N GLY A 375 -17.79 -8.52 -13.67
CA GLY A 375 -16.51 -9.00 -13.16
C GLY A 375 -15.86 -10.12 -13.98
N SER A 376 -16.57 -10.73 -14.93
CA SER A 376 -15.98 -11.77 -15.79
C SER A 376 -14.84 -11.20 -16.65
N ALA A 377 -13.76 -11.97 -16.74
CA ALA A 377 -12.68 -11.75 -17.69
C ALA A 377 -12.86 -12.66 -18.91
N VAL A 378 -12.58 -12.10 -20.09
CA VAL A 378 -12.48 -12.83 -21.36
C VAL A 378 -11.08 -12.62 -21.88
N THR A 379 -10.31 -13.70 -22.07
CA THR A 379 -8.96 -13.61 -22.65
C THR A 379 -8.91 -14.19 -24.05
N PHE A 380 -8.06 -13.62 -24.89
CA PHE A 380 -7.66 -14.14 -26.17
C PHE A 380 -6.15 -14.35 -26.17
N ASP A 381 -5.76 -15.59 -26.36
CA ASP A 381 -4.37 -16.00 -26.52
C ASP A 381 -4.20 -16.61 -27.92
N MET A 382 -3.23 -16.10 -28.66
CA MET A 382 -2.99 -16.51 -30.05
C MET A 382 -1.55 -16.90 -30.27
N GLU A 383 -1.35 -18.09 -30.83
CA GLU A 383 -0.05 -18.61 -31.20
C GLU A 383 0.01 -18.93 -32.69
N THR A 384 1.14 -18.62 -33.32
CA THR A 384 1.38 -18.97 -34.72
C THR A 384 1.72 -20.45 -34.84
N VAL A 385 0.97 -21.19 -35.67
CA VAL A 385 1.27 -22.59 -35.94
C VAL A 385 2.23 -22.65 -37.13
N ASN A 386 3.52 -22.89 -36.87
CA ASN A 386 4.53 -23.01 -37.92
C ASN A 386 4.27 -24.25 -38.79
N LEU A 387 3.80 -24.03 -40.02
CA LEU A 387 3.61 -25.07 -41.04
C LEU A 387 4.83 -25.10 -41.99
N GLY A 388 6.01 -25.53 -41.50
CA GLY A 388 7.19 -25.77 -42.34
C GLY A 388 7.64 -24.57 -43.21
N PRO A 389 8.58 -24.76 -44.17
CA PRO A 389 9.05 -23.67 -45.03
C PRO A 389 7.97 -23.27 -46.03
N CYS A 390 7.42 -22.06 -45.89
CA CYS A 390 6.48 -21.49 -46.83
C CYS A 390 7.16 -21.24 -48.19
N ASN A 391 6.78 -22.02 -49.20
CA ASN A 391 7.13 -21.71 -50.58
C ASN A 391 6.33 -20.47 -51.03
N ASN A 392 6.97 -19.58 -51.77
CA ASN A 392 6.65 -18.16 -51.91
C ASN A 392 5.33 -17.76 -52.62
N ASN A 393 4.30 -18.61 -52.66
CA ASN A 393 3.02 -18.30 -53.30
C ASN A 393 1.83 -18.79 -52.45
N GLY A 394 1.16 -17.87 -51.73
CA GLY A 394 -0.23 -18.01 -51.29
C GLY A 394 -0.56 -19.12 -50.29
N GLY A 395 0.24 -19.31 -49.24
CA GLY A 395 -0.06 -20.26 -48.17
C GLY A 395 -1.00 -19.69 -47.10
N ASN A 396 -2.05 -20.44 -46.75
CA ASN A 396 -2.94 -20.13 -45.63
C ASN A 396 -2.16 -20.04 -44.31
N PHE A 397 -2.33 -18.92 -43.61
CA PHE A 397 -1.77 -18.67 -42.29
C PHE A 397 -2.70 -19.21 -41.22
N LYS A 398 -2.14 -19.94 -40.24
CA LYS A 398 -2.92 -20.66 -39.23
C LYS A 398 -2.53 -20.19 -37.83
N LEU A 399 -3.50 -19.63 -37.11
CA LEU A 399 -3.38 -19.23 -35.72
C LEU A 399 -4.09 -20.25 -34.84
N ARG A 400 -3.44 -20.70 -33.78
CA ARG A 400 -4.11 -21.41 -32.69
C ARG A 400 -4.64 -20.36 -31.72
N VAL A 401 -5.95 -20.34 -31.54
CA VAL A 401 -6.63 -19.36 -30.69
C VAL A 401 -7.21 -20.09 -29.48
N THR A 402 -6.88 -19.59 -28.30
CA THR A 402 -7.50 -19.98 -27.04
C THR A 402 -8.34 -18.81 -26.55
N ILE A 403 -9.64 -19.02 -26.38
CA ILE A 403 -10.51 -18.07 -25.70
C ILE A 403 -10.81 -18.65 -24.32
N SER A 404 -10.51 -17.89 -23.26
CA SER A 404 -10.83 -18.27 -21.89
C SER A 404 -11.85 -17.32 -21.26
N SER A 405 -12.80 -17.86 -20.50
CA SER A 405 -13.71 -17.08 -19.66
C SER A 405 -14.27 -17.94 -18.52
N ASN A 406 -14.32 -17.38 -17.31
CA ASN A 406 -14.87 -18.03 -16.11
C ASN A 406 -14.33 -19.46 -15.89
N ASN A 407 -13.00 -19.64 -15.98
CA ASN A 407 -12.28 -20.92 -15.83
C ASN A 407 -12.65 -22.01 -16.85
N ARG A 408 -13.26 -21.65 -17.98
CA ARG A 408 -13.40 -22.53 -19.14
C ARG A 408 -12.65 -21.94 -20.31
N GLU A 409 -12.17 -22.82 -21.19
CA GLU A 409 -11.45 -22.45 -22.39
C GLU A 409 -11.97 -23.21 -23.60
N VAL A 410 -11.88 -22.56 -24.76
CA VAL A 410 -12.05 -23.22 -26.06
C VAL A 410 -10.82 -22.94 -26.89
N VAL A 411 -10.30 -24.00 -27.51
CA VAL A 411 -9.11 -23.94 -28.37
C VAL A 411 -9.51 -24.36 -29.77
N PHE A 412 -9.14 -23.56 -30.76
CA PHE A 412 -9.42 -23.85 -32.16
C PHE A 412 -8.38 -23.22 -33.07
N ASP A 413 -8.40 -23.65 -34.32
CA ASP A 413 -7.51 -23.14 -35.35
C ASP A 413 -8.25 -22.10 -36.22
N TRP A 414 -7.74 -20.88 -36.25
CA TRP A 414 -8.21 -19.80 -37.10
C TRP A 414 -7.33 -19.69 -38.35
N VAL A 415 -7.93 -19.91 -39.52
CA VAL A 415 -7.25 -19.89 -40.82
C VAL A 415 -7.50 -18.55 -41.50
N LEU A 416 -6.43 -17.91 -41.94
CA LEU A 416 -6.39 -16.62 -42.61
C LEU A 416 -5.64 -16.73 -43.94
N ASP A 417 -6.07 -15.96 -44.94
CA ASP A 417 -5.46 -15.96 -46.27
C ASP A 417 -4.12 -15.18 -46.32
N GLN A 418 -3.81 -14.42 -45.27
CA GLN A 418 -2.61 -13.57 -45.18
C GLN A 418 -1.99 -13.64 -43.78
N CYS A 419 -0.67 -13.46 -43.72
CA CYS A 419 0.06 -13.35 -42.45
C CYS A 419 -0.23 -11.99 -41.81
N CYS A 420 -0.76 -12.00 -40.59
CA CYS A 420 -1.08 -10.78 -39.84
C CYS A 420 -0.18 -10.70 -38.60
N GLY A 421 0.77 -9.76 -38.59
CA GLY A 421 1.65 -9.54 -37.44
C GLY A 421 0.97 -8.83 -36.27
N SER A 422 -0.10 -8.07 -36.54
CA SER A 422 -0.93 -7.43 -35.53
C SER A 422 -2.39 -7.39 -35.96
N LEU A 423 -3.28 -7.35 -34.97
CA LEU A 423 -4.72 -7.48 -35.13
C LEU A 423 -5.43 -6.33 -34.41
N TYR A 424 -6.61 -5.99 -34.92
CA TYR A 424 -7.55 -5.15 -34.21
C TYR A 424 -8.32 -5.99 -33.20
N PHE A 425 -8.75 -5.35 -32.12
CA PHE A 425 -9.80 -5.87 -31.28
C PHE A 425 -11.04 -4.98 -31.36
N GLY A 426 -12.19 -5.50 -30.94
CA GLY A 426 -13.43 -4.75 -30.99
C GLY A 426 -14.50 -5.31 -30.08
N CYS A 427 -15.50 -4.48 -29.80
CA CYS A 427 -16.73 -4.90 -29.16
C CYS A 427 -17.95 -4.31 -29.86
N SER A 428 -19.08 -4.99 -29.78
CA SER A 428 -20.39 -4.50 -30.21
C SER A 428 -21.44 -4.90 -29.20
N PHE A 429 -22.31 -3.96 -28.83
CA PHE A 429 -23.43 -4.20 -27.94
C PHE A 429 -24.67 -3.49 -28.46
N SER A 430 -25.80 -4.20 -28.55
CA SER A 430 -27.05 -3.63 -29.07
C SER A 430 -27.71 -2.67 -28.07
N TYR A 431 -27.69 -3.02 -26.78
CA TYR A 431 -28.38 -2.28 -25.72
C TYR A 431 -27.41 -1.49 -24.82
N PRO A 432 -27.84 -0.34 -24.25
CA PRO A 432 -27.03 0.44 -23.32
C PRO A 432 -26.72 -0.32 -22.02
N GLY A 433 -25.67 0.12 -21.32
CA GLY A 433 -25.27 -0.37 -19.99
C GLY A 433 -24.07 -1.31 -19.98
N TRP A 434 -23.71 -1.89 -21.12
CA TRP A 434 -22.48 -2.69 -21.25
C TRP A 434 -21.24 -1.82 -21.12
N LYS A 435 -20.36 -2.16 -20.17
CA LYS A 435 -19.08 -1.48 -19.95
C LYS A 435 -17.94 -2.48 -19.95
N VAL A 436 -16.96 -2.25 -20.82
CA VAL A 436 -15.83 -3.17 -21.03
C VAL A 436 -14.52 -2.42 -20.86
N LEU A 437 -13.66 -2.97 -20.00
CA LEU A 437 -12.27 -2.60 -19.85
C LEU A 437 -11.41 -3.51 -20.74
N VAL A 438 -10.49 -2.94 -21.51
CA VAL A 438 -9.37 -3.66 -22.14
C VAL A 438 -8.09 -3.38 -21.35
N PHE A 439 -7.30 -4.43 -21.10
CA PHE A 439 -6.04 -4.35 -20.34
C PHE A 439 -4.86 -4.01 -21.23
#